data_AF-A0A1I4U601-F1
#
_entry.id   AF-A0A1I4U601-F1
#
_cell.length_a   1.000
_cell.length_b   1.000
_cell.length_c   1.000
_cell.angle_alpha   90.00
_cell.angle_beta   90.00
_cell.angle_gamma   90.00
#
_symmetry.space_group_name_H-M   'P 1'
#
loop_
_entity.id
_entity.type
_entity.pdbx_description
1 polymer ?
#
loop_
_entity_poly.entity_id
_entity_poly.type
_entity_poly.pdbx_seq_one_letter_code
_entity_poly.pdbx_strand_id
1 'polypeptide(L)'
;MPKTTKLRTYTVRDGLLDEWVQRWRSEIVPLRLELGFTIGGAWVDRESNRFIWLISYDGPETFAERNALYWSSPERKAMGLNPDDYLVGDDELTIEQVY
;
A
#
# COMPACT_ATOMS: atom_id res chain seq x y z
N MET A 1 -6.44 -18.25 8.15
CA MET A 1 -7.60 -17.74 7.36
C MET A 1 -7.24 -17.82 5.87
N PRO A 2 -8.18 -17.75 4.91
CA PRO A 2 -7.80 -17.65 3.50
C PRO A 2 -7.02 -16.35 3.26
N LYS A 3 -6.02 -16.40 2.37
CA LYS A 3 -5.25 -15.24 1.93
C LYS A 3 -6.20 -14.13 1.47
N THR A 4 -6.09 -12.95 2.08
CA THR A 4 -6.82 -11.76 1.63
C THR A 4 -5.88 -10.91 0.78
N THR A 5 -6.27 -10.62 -0.45
CA THR A 5 -5.54 -9.72 -1.35
C THR A 5 -6.34 -8.46 -1.60
N LYS A 6 -5.66 -7.32 -1.55
CA LYS A 6 -6.22 -6.01 -1.89
C LYS A 6 -5.48 -5.39 -3.07
N LEU A 7 -6.25 -4.86 -4.01
CA LEU A 7 -5.81 -3.94 -5.04
C LEU A 7 -6.04 -2.53 -4.54
N ARG A 8 -5.01 -1.71 -4.60
CA ARG A 8 -5.06 -0.31 -4.20
C ARG A 8 -4.66 0.56 -5.37
N THR A 9 -5.52 1.52 -5.67
CA THR A 9 -5.28 2.53 -6.70
C THR A 9 -5.27 3.89 -6.04
N TYR A 10 -4.15 4.59 -6.14
CA TYR A 10 -3.98 5.94 -5.62
C TYR A 10 -3.88 6.92 -6.78
N THR A 11 -4.68 7.98 -6.76
CA THR A 11 -4.47 9.14 -7.61
C THR A 11 -3.52 10.06 -6.87
N VAL A 12 -2.34 10.27 -7.43
CA VAL A 12 -1.28 11.09 -6.82
C VAL A 12 -1.44 12.53 -7.29
N ARG A 13 -0.99 13.48 -6.47
CA ARG A 13 -0.93 14.90 -6.82
C ARG A 13 0.07 15.12 -7.95
N ASP A 14 -0.22 16.10 -8.80
CA ASP A 14 0.64 16.43 -9.94
C ASP A 14 2.07 16.78 -9.51
N GLY A 15 3.04 16.20 -10.21
CA GLY A 15 4.47 16.36 -9.93
C GLY A 15 5.03 15.51 -8.77
N LEU A 16 4.19 14.84 -7.98
CA LEU A 16 4.63 14.06 -6.82
C LEU A 16 4.70 12.55 -7.05
N LEU A 17 4.37 12.06 -8.25
CA LEU A 17 4.29 10.63 -8.56
C LEU A 17 5.60 9.88 -8.30
N ASP A 18 6.72 10.41 -8.80
CA ASP A 18 8.02 9.75 -8.67
C ASP A 18 8.51 9.77 -7.21
N GLU A 19 8.27 10.87 -6.49
CA GLU A 19 8.57 10.97 -5.06
C GLU A 19 7.72 9.97 -4.24
N TRP A 20 6.43 9.88 -4.54
CA TRP A 20 5.53 8.92 -3.92
C TRP A 20 6.01 7.48 -4.13
N VAL A 21 6.35 7.12 -5.37
CA VAL A 21 6.87 5.78 -5.71
C VAL A 21 8.18 5.50 -4.96
N GLN A 22 9.08 6.49 -4.87
CA GLN A 22 10.33 6.36 -4.14
C GLN A 22 10.06 6.06 -2.65
N ARG A 23 9.25 6.90 -1.98
CA ARG A 23 8.94 6.72 -0.56
C ARG A 23 8.18 5.43 -0.30
N TRP A 24 7.24 5.07 -1.17
CA TRP A 24 6.54 3.79 -1.08
C TRP A 24 7.51 2.61 -1.10
N ARG A 25 8.47 2.63 -2.02
CA ARG A 25 9.46 1.55 -2.16
C ARG A 25 10.46 1.52 -0.99
N SER A 26 10.92 2.67 -0.52
CA SER A 26 11.98 2.74 0.50
C SER A 26 11.46 2.58 1.93
N GLU A 27 10.20 2.91 2.20
CA GLU A 27 9.69 2.99 3.57
C GLU A 27 8.43 2.16 3.79
N ILE A 28 7.43 2.28 2.91
CA ILE A 28 6.16 1.57 3.08
C ILE A 28 6.36 0.07 2.86
N VAL A 29 7.03 -0.34 1.79
CA VAL A 29 7.23 -1.75 1.45
C VAL A 29 7.98 -2.51 2.53
N PRO A 30 9.16 -2.07 3.03
CA PRO A 30 9.89 -2.79 4.07
C PRO A 30 9.04 -3.07 5.31
N LEU A 31 8.35 -2.05 5.83
CA LEU A 31 7.50 -2.21 7.00
C LEU A 31 6.31 -3.15 6.73
N ARG A 32 5.72 -3.13 5.54
CA ARG A 32 4.66 -4.08 5.17
C ARG A 32 5.19 -5.52 5.18
N LEU A 33 6.38 -5.75 4.63
CA LEU A 33 7.00 -7.06 4.60
C LEU A 33 7.38 -7.56 6.01
N GLU A 34 7.95 -6.70 6.85
CA GLU A 34 8.24 -7.01 8.26
C GLU A 34 6.98 -7.38 9.03
N LEU A 35 5.86 -6.74 8.71
CA LEU A 35 4.56 -7.08 9.25
C LEU A 35 3.93 -8.32 8.57
N GLY A 36 4.65 -9.07 7.76
CA GLY A 36 4.17 -10.33 7.18
C GLY A 36 3.18 -10.17 6.04
N PHE A 37 3.03 -8.97 5.47
CA PHE A 37 2.32 -8.81 4.21
C PHE A 37 3.21 -9.26 3.04
N THR A 38 2.58 -9.64 1.93
CA THR A 38 3.24 -9.87 0.65
C THR A 38 2.83 -8.78 -0.35
N ILE A 39 3.77 -8.30 -1.16
CA ILE A 39 3.50 -7.36 -2.24
C ILE A 39 3.41 -8.12 -3.56
N GLY A 40 2.24 -8.10 -4.20
CA GLY A 40 1.99 -8.83 -5.45
C GLY A 40 2.48 -8.11 -6.72
N GLY A 41 2.85 -6.83 -6.59
CA GLY A 41 3.29 -5.98 -7.69
C GLY A 41 2.86 -4.54 -7.49
N ALA A 42 3.47 -3.64 -8.24
CA ALA A 42 3.10 -2.23 -8.31
C ALA A 42 3.35 -1.68 -9.71
N TRP A 43 2.51 -0.73 -10.14
CA TRP A 43 2.49 -0.13 -11.46
C TRP A 43 2.21 1.37 -11.35
N VAL A 44 2.68 2.11 -12.35
CA VAL A 44 2.44 3.53 -12.50
C VAL A 44 1.71 3.76 -13.81
N ASP A 45 0.54 4.37 -13.75
CA ASP A 45 -0.13 4.98 -14.90
C ASP A 45 0.21 6.46 -14.89
N ARG A 46 1.19 6.84 -15.74
CA ARG A 46 1.68 8.22 -15.83
C ARG A 46 0.69 9.16 -16.51
N GLU A 47 -0.21 8.65 -17.35
CA GLU A 47 -1.18 9.47 -18.08
C GLU A 47 -2.28 9.97 -17.12
N SER A 48 -2.74 9.10 -16.22
CA SER A 48 -3.76 9.45 -15.21
C SER A 48 -3.19 9.84 -13.85
N ASN A 49 -1.86 9.91 -13.71
CA ASN A 49 -1.16 10.17 -12.45
C ASN A 49 -1.56 9.18 -11.32
N ARG A 50 -1.65 7.89 -11.65
CA ARG A 50 -2.07 6.83 -10.71
C ARG A 50 -0.94 5.89 -10.34
N PHE A 51 -0.93 5.50 -9.07
CA PHE A 51 -0.10 4.43 -8.54
C PHE A 51 -0.97 3.25 -8.10
N ILE A 52 -0.72 2.07 -8.66
CA ILE A 52 -1.55 0.87 -8.48
C ILE A 52 -0.69 -0.21 -7.87
N TRP A 53 -1.15 -0.91 -6.84
CA TRP A 53 -0.37 -1.98 -6.22
C TRP A 53 -1.23 -3.04 -5.54
N LEU A 54 -0.62 -4.20 -5.37
CA LEU A 54 -1.22 -5.36 -4.72
C LEU A 54 -0.55 -5.64 -3.39
N ILE A 55 -1.37 -5.88 -2.37
CA ILE A 55 -0.94 -6.32 -1.05
C ILE A 55 -1.79 -7.48 -0.57
N SER A 56 -1.15 -8.50 0.00
CA SER A 56 -1.81 -9.68 0.51
C SER A 56 -1.39 -9.99 1.94
N TYR A 57 -2.28 -10.64 2.69
CA TYR A 57 -1.99 -11.22 4.00
C TYR A 57 -2.64 -12.60 4.11
N ASP A 58 -1.88 -13.59 4.55
CA ASP A 58 -2.29 -14.98 4.73
C ASP A 58 -1.95 -15.52 6.13
N GLY A 59 -1.63 -14.62 7.07
CA GLY A 59 -1.36 -14.96 8.46
C GLY A 59 -2.59 -15.40 9.27
N PRO A 60 -2.40 -15.66 10.57
CA PRO A 60 -3.46 -16.14 11.45
C PRO A 60 -4.53 -15.06 11.75
N GLU A 61 -4.15 -13.79 11.76
CA GLU A 61 -5.06 -12.64 11.94
C GLU A 61 -5.78 -12.24 10.65
N THR A 62 -6.76 -11.34 10.77
CA THR A 62 -7.37 -10.71 9.61
C THR A 62 -6.45 -9.66 8.98
N PHE A 63 -6.64 -9.40 7.69
CA PHE A 63 -5.95 -8.29 7.01
C PHE A 63 -6.19 -6.95 7.73
N ALA A 64 -7.41 -6.72 8.24
CA ALA A 64 -7.79 -5.47 8.90
C ALA A 64 -7.00 -5.26 10.20
N GLU A 65 -6.91 -6.29 11.06
CA GLU A 65 -6.12 -6.25 12.30
C GLU A 65 -4.65 -5.98 11.99
N ARG A 66 -4.08 -6.67 11.01
CA ARG A 66 -2.68 -6.46 10.63
C ARG A 66 -2.43 -5.09 10.02
N ASN A 67 -3.40 -4.56 9.27
CA ASN A 67 -3.32 -3.22 8.69
C ASN A 67 -3.44 -2.14 9.78
N ALA A 68 -4.22 -2.37 10.83
CA ALA A 68 -4.28 -1.48 12.00
C ALA A 68 -2.94 -1.48 12.78
N LEU A 69 -2.27 -2.63 12.90
CA LEU A 69 -0.92 -2.71 13.46
C LEU A 69 0.09 -1.89 12.64
N TYR A 70 0.03 -1.95 11.31
CA TYR A 70 0.85 -1.09 10.45
C TYR A 70 0.65 0.40 10.78
N TRP A 71 -0.59 0.89 10.84
CA TRP A 71 -0.86 2.31 11.12
C TRP A 71 -0.47 2.75 12.52
N SER A 72 -0.57 1.87 13.50
CA SER A 72 -0.25 2.16 14.90
C SER A 72 1.23 2.00 15.26
N SER A 73 2.01 1.32 14.41
CA SER A 73 3.43 1.02 14.63
C SER A 73 4.29 2.28 14.84
N PRO A 74 5.29 2.23 15.75
CA PRO A 74 6.26 3.31 15.91
C PRO A 74 7.00 3.65 14.61
N GLU A 75 7.34 2.64 13.81
CA GLU A 75 8.04 2.77 12.53
C GLU A 75 7.20 3.60 11.55
N ARG A 76 5.90 3.29 11.42
CA ARG A 76 5.00 4.06 10.55
C ARG A 76 4.84 5.51 10.98
N LYS A 77 4.81 5.76 12.29
CA LYS A 77 4.75 7.11 12.86
C LYS A 77 6.06 7.87 12.61
N ALA A 78 7.19 7.19 12.77
CA ALA A 78 8.53 7.76 12.57
C ALA A 78 8.81 8.12 11.09
N MET A 79 8.16 7.46 10.12
CA MET A 79 8.28 7.82 8.69
C MET A 79 7.88 9.28 8.40
N GLY A 80 7.04 9.89 9.26
CA GLY A 80 6.53 11.26 9.04
C GLY A 80 5.80 11.43 7.70
N LEU A 81 5.33 10.33 7.11
CA LEU A 81 4.67 10.31 5.82
C LEU A 81 3.17 10.44 6.05
N ASN A 82 2.56 11.56 5.67
CA ASN A 82 1.12 11.68 5.60
C ASN A 82 0.66 11.42 4.16
N PRO A 83 -0.18 10.39 3.90
CA PRO A 83 -0.64 10.10 2.54
C PRO A 83 -1.36 11.29 1.89
N ASP A 84 -2.09 12.10 2.65
CA ASP A 84 -2.88 13.23 2.12
C ASP A 84 -2.00 14.34 1.50
N ASP A 85 -0.72 14.38 1.87
CA ASP A 85 0.24 15.30 1.26
C ASP A 85 0.48 14.93 -0.22
N TYR A 86 0.38 13.63 -0.54
CA TYR A 86 0.64 13.06 -1.86
C TYR A 86 -0.61 12.66 -2.63
N LEU A 87 -1.63 12.14 -1.96
CA LEU A 87 -2.76 11.47 -2.59
C LEU A 87 -3.98 12.39 -2.66
N VAL A 88 -4.63 12.42 -3.81
CA VAL A 88 -5.89 13.16 -4.04
C VAL A 88 -7.09 12.24 -4.23
N GLY A 89 -6.86 10.93 -4.27
CA GLY A 89 -7.91 9.92 -4.26
C GLY A 89 -7.34 8.53 -3.99
N ASP A 90 -8.12 7.69 -3.32
CA ASP A 90 -7.81 6.30 -3.07
C ASP A 90 -9.01 5.40 -3.40
N ASP A 91 -8.74 4.26 -3.99
CA ASP A 91 -9.69 3.17 -4.20
C ASP A 91 -9.04 1.87 -3.70
N GLU A 92 -9.81 1.10 -2.93
CA GLU A 92 -9.39 -0.17 -2.35
C GLU A 92 -10.42 -1.25 -2.65
N LEU A 93 -9.97 -2.29 -3.34
CA LEU A 93 -10.78 -3.46 -3.68
C LEU A 93 -10.19 -4.70 -3.03
N THR A 94 -11.03 -5.55 -2.42
CA THR A 94 -10.63 -6.92 -2.09
C THR A 94 -10.86 -7.78 -3.32
N ILE A 95 -9.83 -8.45 -3.80
CA ILE A 95 -9.85 -9.17 -5.07
C ILE A 95 -9.50 -10.65 -4.89
N GLU A 96 -9.96 -11.47 -5.83
CA GLU A 96 -9.60 -12.87 -5.96
C GLU A 96 -8.76 -13.08 -7.22
N GLN A 97 -7.66 -13.82 -7.10
CA GLN A 97 -6.82 -14.17 -8.25
C GLN A 97 -7.36 -15.44 -8.88
N VAL A 98 -7.58 -15.41 -10.19
CA VAL A 98 -8.18 -16.54 -10.93
C VAL A 98 -7.19 -17.27 -11.86
N TYR A 99 -6.00 -16.70 -12.11
CA TYR A 99 -4.91 -17.29 -12.89
C TYR A 99 -3.55 -16.90 -12.34
#